data_AF-A0A5Q4GA15-F1
#
_entry.id   AF-A0A5Q4GA15-F1
#
_cell.length_a   1.000
_cell.length_b   1.000
_cell.length_c   1.000
_cell.angle_alpha   90.00
_cell.angle_beta   90.00
_cell.angle_gamma   90.00
#
_symmetry.space_group_name_H-M   'P 1'
#
loop_
_entity.id
_entity.type
_entity.pdbx_description
1 polymer ?
#
loop_
_entity_poly.entity_id
_entity_poly.type
_entity_poly.pdbx_seq_one_letter_code
_entity_poly.pdbx_strand_id
1 'polypeptide(L)'
;MQVSVEKTGDLARRMTVQVPADDIDSRVAGRLNELRREVRLKGFRPGKVPLNVIRQRYGKQVRDEVLGQVMQSSLEQAIGEQQMRVAGVTRLEPSPDSGESGFEFVAELEVFPDLPDIAVDDLEVEKPVAEVAAADVDDMIETLREQRRQWHAAERPAIDGDRVRLSYVAEVDGQRVPETGRHEIAPTLGALESFPALQAALEGVSAGDEKTVELTFPESYRHQSLAGQTASVALTVVKVEYSELPELDEEFASSFGVEGGVDKLREDVRRNLERELRSAIVNRLKQSVTEKLLAKYADLPLPDSTLKQEMRQMQAQFEAQARQQGTDSSSADPSLFREPAERRLRLGLLFGEFARANGIEIDANRVQAKLEEVADTYENPAQIIEIYRSDERLMDQLENMALEEQVVEAMLERANVVEKSMSFKQALEQE
;
A
#
# COMPACT_ATOMS: atom_id res chain seq x y z
N MET A 1 -12.15 -31.67 -29.99
CA MET A 1 -12.74 -30.46 -29.36
C MET A 1 -12.97 -29.44 -30.44
N GLN A 2 -14.10 -28.74 -30.42
CA GLN A 2 -14.38 -27.63 -31.34
C GLN A 2 -14.65 -26.37 -30.51
N VAL A 3 -14.05 -25.25 -30.92
CA VAL A 3 -14.12 -23.98 -30.19
C VAL A 3 -14.62 -22.91 -31.16
N SER A 4 -15.62 -22.13 -30.73
CA SER A 4 -16.09 -20.93 -31.42
C SER A 4 -16.03 -19.75 -30.46
N VAL A 5 -15.54 -18.60 -30.92
CA VAL A 5 -15.45 -17.37 -30.12
C VAL A 5 -16.19 -16.25 -30.83
N GLU A 6 -17.13 -15.63 -30.13
CA GLU A 6 -17.93 -14.50 -30.59
C GLU A 6 -17.61 -13.25 -29.77
N LYS A 7 -17.47 -12.10 -30.45
CA LYS A 7 -17.34 -10.79 -29.79
C LYS A 7 -18.74 -10.29 -29.39
N THR A 8 -19.00 -10.17 -28.10
CA THR A 8 -20.31 -9.76 -27.56
C THR A 8 -20.31 -8.36 -26.95
N GLY A 9 -19.15 -7.73 -26.84
CA GLY A 9 -18.95 -6.34 -26.41
C GLY A 9 -17.50 -5.91 -26.63
N ASP A 10 -17.08 -4.80 -26.04
CA ASP A 10 -15.70 -4.30 -26.18
C ASP A 10 -14.70 -5.31 -25.62
N LEU A 11 -14.85 -5.65 -24.33
CA LEU A 11 -14.06 -6.65 -23.62
C LEU A 11 -14.77 -7.99 -23.45
N ALA A 12 -16.08 -8.05 -23.73
CA ALA A 12 -16.86 -9.28 -23.59
C ALA A 12 -16.67 -10.23 -24.79
N ARG A 13 -16.46 -11.50 -24.49
CA ARG A 13 -16.40 -12.61 -25.45
C ARG A 13 -17.35 -13.72 -25.01
N ARG A 14 -17.96 -14.39 -25.96
CA ARG A 14 -18.70 -15.64 -25.74
C ARG A 14 -17.95 -16.77 -26.43
N MET A 15 -17.53 -17.76 -25.65
CA MET A 15 -16.84 -18.93 -26.15
C MET A 15 -17.77 -20.15 -26.03
N THR A 16 -18.02 -20.82 -27.15
CA THR A 16 -18.75 -22.08 -27.19
C THR A 16 -17.76 -23.20 -27.43
N VAL A 17 -17.73 -24.17 -26.52
CA VAL A 17 -16.81 -25.31 -26.57
C VAL A 17 -17.61 -26.60 -26.65
N GLN A 18 -17.31 -27.41 -27.67
CA GLN A 18 -17.90 -28.72 -27.85
C GLN A 18 -16.86 -29.82 -27.58
N VAL A 19 -17.22 -30.70 -26.65
CA VAL A 19 -16.42 -31.86 -26.24
C VAL A 19 -17.09 -33.14 -26.73
N PRO A 20 -16.35 -34.05 -27.41
CA PRO A 20 -16.88 -35.33 -27.86
C PRO A 20 -17.46 -36.17 -26.72
N ALA A 21 -18.55 -36.89 -26.98
CA ALA A 21 -19.19 -37.76 -25.98
C ALA A 21 -18.24 -38.87 -25.49
N ASP A 22 -17.41 -39.43 -26.38
CA ASP A 22 -16.46 -40.49 -26.06
C ASP A 22 -15.45 -40.07 -24.96
N ASP A 23 -14.98 -38.81 -25.01
CA ASP A 23 -14.05 -38.27 -24.02
C ASP A 23 -14.70 -38.20 -22.63
N ILE A 24 -15.98 -37.81 -22.59
CA ILE A 24 -16.76 -37.69 -21.36
C ILE A 24 -17.07 -39.07 -20.80
N ASP A 25 -17.54 -39.99 -21.63
CA ASP A 25 -17.88 -41.34 -21.22
C ASP A 25 -16.65 -42.10 -20.71
N SER A 26 -15.48 -41.87 -21.33
CA SER A 26 -14.19 -42.39 -20.84
C SER A 26 -13.85 -41.85 -19.44
N ARG A 27 -13.96 -40.54 -19.21
CA ARG A 27 -13.72 -39.91 -17.89
C ARG A 27 -14.74 -40.38 -16.84
N VAL A 28 -16.02 -40.49 -17.19
CA VAL A 28 -17.07 -41.02 -16.31
C VAL A 28 -16.79 -42.48 -15.94
N ALA A 29 -16.39 -43.31 -16.91
CA ALA A 29 -16.03 -44.71 -16.65
C ALA A 29 -14.80 -44.83 -15.73
N GLY A 30 -13.81 -43.96 -15.90
CA GLY A 30 -12.65 -43.83 -15.01
C GLY A 30 -13.08 -43.52 -13.58
N ARG A 31 -13.86 -42.45 -13.40
CA ARG A 31 -14.33 -41.99 -12.09
C ARG A 31 -15.22 -43.01 -11.38
N LEU A 32 -16.10 -43.70 -12.10
CA LEU A 32 -16.91 -44.80 -11.54
C LEU A 32 -16.04 -45.99 -11.07
N ASN A 33 -14.92 -46.26 -11.75
CA ASN A 33 -13.98 -47.32 -11.36
C ASN A 33 -13.18 -46.96 -10.11
N GLU A 34 -12.84 -45.70 -9.91
CA GLU A 34 -12.21 -45.17 -8.69
C GLU A 34 -13.21 -45.26 -7.52
N LEU A 35 -14.41 -44.69 -7.71
CA LEU A 35 -15.46 -44.67 -6.71
C LEU A 35 -15.82 -46.08 -6.22
N ARG A 36 -15.74 -47.09 -7.10
CA ARG A 36 -15.91 -48.51 -6.73
C ARG A 36 -14.97 -48.99 -5.64
N ARG A 37 -13.75 -48.47 -5.60
CA ARG A 37 -12.72 -48.85 -4.62
C ARG A 37 -12.97 -48.21 -3.25
N GLU A 38 -13.59 -47.03 -3.24
CA GLU A 38 -13.78 -46.20 -2.06
C GLU A 38 -15.13 -46.45 -1.36
N VAL A 39 -16.20 -46.68 -2.14
CA VAL A 39 -17.55 -46.74 -1.61
C VAL A 39 -17.81 -48.01 -0.80
N ARG A 40 -18.38 -47.81 0.39
CA ARG A 40 -18.92 -48.88 1.24
C ARG A 40 -20.43 -48.99 1.04
N LEU A 41 -20.87 -50.02 0.32
CA LEU A 41 -22.29 -50.30 0.11
C LEU A 41 -22.76 -51.45 1.00
N LYS A 42 -23.89 -51.27 1.70
CA LYS A 42 -24.51 -52.34 2.51
C LYS A 42 -24.80 -53.56 1.61
N GLY A 43 -24.29 -54.72 2.00
CA GLY A 43 -24.42 -55.98 1.23
C GLY A 43 -23.23 -56.32 0.33
N PHE A 44 -22.24 -55.44 0.18
CA PHE A 44 -21.06 -55.68 -0.65
C PHE A 44 -19.77 -55.44 0.13
N ARG A 45 -18.76 -56.30 -0.08
CA ARG A 45 -17.41 -56.08 0.45
C ARG A 45 -16.78 -54.86 -0.25
N PRO A 46 -16.07 -53.97 0.47
CA PRO A 46 -15.38 -52.82 -0.13
C PRO A 46 -14.52 -53.25 -1.34
N GLY A 47 -14.63 -52.50 -2.45
CA GLY A 47 -13.93 -52.79 -3.71
C GLY A 47 -14.52 -53.93 -4.57
N LYS A 48 -15.58 -54.61 -4.13
CA LYS A 48 -16.23 -55.73 -4.87
C LYS A 48 -17.67 -55.42 -5.30
N VAL A 49 -18.10 -54.17 -5.21
CA VAL A 49 -19.41 -53.74 -5.73
C VAL A 49 -19.37 -53.80 -7.27
N PRO A 50 -20.33 -54.45 -7.95
CA PRO A 50 -20.41 -54.44 -9.41
C PRO A 50 -20.58 -53.03 -9.98
N LEU A 51 -19.92 -52.73 -11.10
CA LEU A 51 -19.97 -51.41 -11.75
C LEU A 51 -21.40 -50.97 -12.10
N ASN A 52 -22.28 -51.90 -12.49
CA ASN A 52 -23.66 -51.59 -12.83
C ASN A 52 -24.44 -51.04 -11.62
N VAL A 53 -24.20 -51.57 -10.41
CA VAL A 53 -24.85 -51.11 -9.18
C VAL A 53 -24.35 -49.72 -8.79
N ILE A 54 -23.06 -49.45 -8.99
CA ILE A 54 -22.48 -48.11 -8.75
C ILE A 54 -23.01 -47.11 -9.76
N ARG A 55 -23.02 -47.46 -11.05
CA ARG A 55 -23.56 -46.61 -12.11
C ARG A 55 -25.02 -46.27 -11.86
N GLN A 56 -25.82 -47.23 -11.42
CA GLN A 56 -27.23 -46.99 -11.11
C GLN A 56 -27.42 -46.01 -9.94
N ARG A 57 -26.55 -46.09 -8.92
CA ARG A 57 -26.70 -45.29 -7.69
C ARG A 57 -25.98 -43.94 -7.72
N TYR A 58 -24.82 -43.86 -8.37
CA TYR A 58 -23.92 -42.71 -8.38
C TYR A 58 -23.65 -42.16 -9.79
N GLY A 59 -24.14 -42.81 -10.85
CA GLY A 59 -23.80 -42.46 -12.23
C GLY A 59 -24.15 -41.03 -12.61
N LYS A 60 -25.31 -40.53 -12.16
CA LYS A 60 -25.70 -39.13 -12.40
C LYS A 60 -24.75 -38.16 -11.70
N GLN A 61 -24.53 -38.36 -10.40
CA GLN A 61 -23.63 -37.51 -9.59
C GLN A 61 -22.21 -37.49 -10.16
N VAL A 62 -21.68 -38.65 -10.53
CA VAL A 62 -20.34 -38.76 -11.13
C VAL A 62 -20.29 -38.10 -12.50
N ARG A 63 -21.35 -38.23 -13.31
CA ARG A 63 -21.42 -37.54 -14.60
C ARG A 63 -21.44 -36.02 -14.42
N ASP A 64 -22.25 -35.51 -13.49
CA ASP A 64 -22.32 -34.06 -13.20
C ASP A 64 -20.96 -33.52 -12.70
N GLU A 65 -20.26 -34.27 -11.83
CA GLU A 65 -18.89 -33.94 -11.37
C GLU A 65 -17.88 -33.91 -12.52
N VAL A 66 -17.90 -34.95 -13.37
CA VAL A 66 -17.00 -35.05 -14.53
C VAL A 66 -17.28 -33.95 -15.54
N LEU A 67 -18.55 -33.62 -15.79
CA LEU A 67 -18.92 -32.53 -16.69
C LEU A 67 -18.36 -31.19 -16.19
N GLY A 68 -18.48 -30.89 -14.89
CA GLY A 68 -17.87 -29.68 -14.32
C GLY A 68 -16.36 -29.60 -14.51
N GLN A 69 -15.64 -30.71 -14.29
CA GLN A 69 -14.18 -30.78 -14.51
C GLN A 69 -13.82 -30.65 -15.99
N VAL A 70 -14.60 -31.29 -16.87
CA VAL A 70 -14.42 -31.19 -18.33
C VAL A 70 -14.65 -29.75 -18.80
N MET A 71 -15.65 -29.05 -18.27
CA MET A 71 -15.90 -27.64 -18.59
C MET A 71 -14.69 -26.77 -18.25
N GLN A 72 -14.18 -26.87 -17.02
CA GLN A 72 -13.02 -26.09 -16.57
C GLN A 72 -11.76 -26.40 -17.40
N SER A 73 -11.38 -27.67 -17.49
CA SER A 73 -10.17 -28.07 -18.22
C SER A 73 -10.24 -27.80 -19.72
N SER A 74 -11.41 -27.96 -20.34
CA SER A 74 -11.60 -27.67 -21.77
C SER A 74 -11.62 -26.18 -22.04
N LEU A 75 -12.13 -25.37 -21.11
CA LEU A 75 -12.09 -23.91 -21.21
C LEU A 75 -10.65 -23.39 -21.14
N GLU A 76 -9.85 -23.88 -20.18
CA GLU A 76 -8.42 -23.52 -20.08
C GLU A 76 -7.65 -23.88 -21.36
N GLN A 77 -7.89 -25.08 -21.90
CA GLN A 77 -7.30 -25.50 -23.16
C GLN A 77 -7.74 -24.59 -24.32
N ALA A 78 -9.04 -24.28 -24.44
CA ALA A 78 -9.58 -23.43 -25.49
C ALA A 78 -9.04 -22.00 -25.41
N ILE A 79 -8.90 -21.43 -24.21
CA ILE A 79 -8.29 -20.11 -24.00
C ILE A 79 -6.83 -20.10 -24.48
N GLY A 80 -6.06 -21.15 -24.14
CA GLY A 80 -4.68 -21.30 -24.57
C GLY A 80 -4.51 -21.45 -26.08
N GLU A 81 -5.35 -22.28 -26.72
CA GLU A 81 -5.35 -22.49 -28.18
C GLU A 81 -5.70 -21.21 -28.95
N GLN A 82 -6.60 -20.38 -28.41
CA GLN A 82 -6.97 -19.09 -28.98
C GLN A 82 -6.03 -17.94 -28.58
N GLN A 83 -4.99 -18.22 -27.77
CA GLN A 83 -4.04 -17.23 -27.22
C GLN A 83 -4.73 -16.02 -26.59
N MET A 84 -5.88 -16.23 -25.94
CA MET A 84 -6.68 -15.14 -25.39
C MET A 84 -6.15 -14.70 -24.03
N ARG A 85 -5.98 -13.39 -23.87
CA ARG A 85 -5.70 -12.76 -22.57
C ARG A 85 -7.00 -12.54 -21.79
N VAL A 86 -7.47 -13.59 -21.12
CA VAL A 86 -8.72 -13.55 -20.34
C VAL A 86 -8.48 -12.85 -19.00
N ALA A 87 -9.26 -11.82 -18.71
CA ALA A 87 -9.29 -11.12 -17.43
C ALA A 87 -10.19 -11.83 -16.41
N GLY A 88 -11.26 -12.49 -16.86
CA GLY A 88 -12.13 -13.26 -16.00
C GLY A 88 -13.20 -14.07 -16.74
N VAL A 89 -13.77 -15.04 -16.03
CA VAL A 89 -14.94 -15.82 -16.49
C VAL A 89 -16.16 -15.33 -15.72
N THR A 90 -17.13 -14.74 -16.41
CA THR A 90 -18.33 -14.17 -15.77
C THR A 90 -19.45 -15.20 -15.65
N ARG A 91 -19.54 -16.10 -16.63
CA ARG A 91 -20.54 -17.17 -16.68
C ARG A 91 -19.98 -18.39 -17.37
N LEU A 92 -20.29 -19.57 -16.83
CA LEU A 92 -19.87 -20.84 -17.42
C LEU A 92 -21.00 -21.85 -17.21
N GLU A 93 -21.69 -22.21 -18.29
CA GLU A 93 -22.90 -23.04 -18.22
C GLU A 93 -22.98 -24.06 -19.36
N PRO A 94 -23.58 -25.24 -19.11
CA PRO A 94 -23.91 -26.18 -20.18
C PRO A 94 -24.84 -25.53 -21.21
N SER A 95 -24.62 -25.84 -22.48
CA SER A 95 -25.51 -25.42 -23.55
C SER A 95 -26.79 -26.25 -23.53
N PRO A 96 -27.97 -25.65 -23.78
CA PRO A 96 -29.23 -26.39 -23.93
C PRO A 96 -29.20 -27.38 -25.12
N ASP A 97 -28.29 -27.18 -26.08
CA ASP A 97 -28.10 -28.08 -27.23
C ASP A 97 -27.19 -29.29 -26.90
N SER A 98 -26.80 -29.45 -25.62
CA SER A 98 -26.12 -30.65 -25.14
C SER A 98 -26.99 -31.89 -25.35
N GLY A 99 -26.49 -32.84 -26.14
CA GLY A 99 -27.25 -34.01 -26.58
C GLY A 99 -26.44 -35.31 -26.59
N GLU A 100 -26.92 -36.31 -27.32
CA GLU A 100 -26.26 -37.63 -27.40
C GLU A 100 -24.94 -37.62 -28.20
N SER A 101 -24.74 -36.62 -29.07
CA SER A 101 -23.56 -36.51 -29.94
C SER A 101 -22.33 -35.86 -29.27
N GLY A 102 -22.50 -35.23 -28.11
CA GLY A 102 -21.44 -34.52 -27.41
C GLY A 102 -21.99 -33.59 -26.34
N PHE A 103 -21.08 -33.02 -25.56
CA PHE A 103 -21.39 -32.03 -24.56
C PHE A 103 -20.90 -30.67 -25.01
N GLU A 104 -21.78 -29.68 -24.95
CA GLU A 104 -21.47 -28.32 -25.32
C GLU A 104 -21.67 -27.42 -24.09
N PHE A 105 -20.79 -26.45 -23.92
CA PHE A 105 -20.94 -25.43 -22.91
C PHE A 105 -20.57 -24.06 -23.47
N VAL A 106 -21.15 -23.04 -22.85
CA VAL A 106 -20.91 -21.64 -23.20
C VAL A 106 -20.24 -20.95 -22.01
N ALA A 107 -19.13 -20.28 -22.29
CA ALA A 107 -18.43 -19.42 -21.36
C ALA A 107 -18.59 -17.96 -21.80
N GLU A 108 -19.08 -17.11 -20.92
CA GLU A 108 -18.98 -15.66 -21.07
C GLU A 108 -17.70 -15.21 -20.36
N LEU A 109 -16.83 -14.58 -21.14
CA LEU A 109 -15.48 -14.23 -20.77
C LEU A 109 -15.32 -12.73 -20.91
N GLU A 110 -14.47 -12.17 -20.06
CA GLU A 110 -13.97 -10.83 -20.22
C GLU A 110 -12.48 -10.91 -20.56
N VAL A 111 -12.04 -10.22 -21.60
CA VAL A 111 -10.64 -10.17 -22.01
C VAL A 111 -10.01 -8.84 -21.64
N PHE A 112 -8.69 -8.84 -21.47
CA PHE A 112 -7.94 -7.58 -21.40
C PHE A 112 -8.05 -6.81 -22.72
N PRO A 113 -8.07 -5.47 -22.67
CA PRO A 113 -8.05 -4.65 -23.88
C PRO A 113 -6.79 -4.92 -24.70
N ASP A 114 -6.93 -4.81 -26.02
CA ASP A 114 -5.77 -4.64 -26.88
C ASP A 114 -5.25 -3.23 -26.71
N LEU A 115 -4.01 -3.14 -26.23
CA LEU A 115 -3.36 -1.87 -25.92
C LEU A 115 -2.59 -1.39 -27.15
N PRO A 116 -2.69 -0.10 -27.51
CA PRO A 116 -1.82 0.47 -28.52
C PRO A 116 -0.38 0.54 -28.00
N ASP A 117 0.57 0.84 -28.88
CA ASP A 117 1.93 1.19 -28.45
C ASP A 117 1.87 2.39 -27.49
N ILE A 118 2.50 2.23 -26.32
CA ILE A 118 2.50 3.25 -25.27
C ILE A 118 3.54 4.31 -25.63
N ALA A 119 3.07 5.39 -26.26
CA ALA A 119 3.89 6.54 -26.64
C ALA A 119 4.18 7.41 -25.42
N VAL A 120 5.47 7.67 -25.18
CA VAL A 120 5.97 8.45 -24.04
C VAL A 120 6.76 9.69 -24.46
N ASP A 121 7.05 9.81 -25.75
CA ASP A 121 7.86 10.86 -26.38
C ASP A 121 7.23 12.26 -26.32
N ASP A 122 5.90 12.33 -26.26
CA ASP A 122 5.12 13.55 -26.07
C ASP A 122 4.86 13.88 -24.59
N LEU A 123 5.29 13.04 -23.65
CA LEU A 123 5.16 13.31 -22.23
C LEU A 123 6.24 14.32 -21.81
N GLU A 124 5.82 15.55 -21.54
CA GLU A 124 6.71 16.59 -21.02
C GLU A 124 6.90 16.41 -19.51
N VAL A 125 8.03 15.86 -19.04
CA VAL A 125 8.28 15.60 -17.62
C VAL A 125 9.27 16.62 -17.06
N GLU A 126 8.89 17.36 -16.02
CA GLU A 126 9.82 18.26 -15.32
C GLU A 126 10.72 17.44 -14.39
N LYS A 127 12.04 17.49 -14.63
CA LYS A 127 13.05 16.88 -13.76
C LYS A 127 13.68 17.95 -12.85
N PRO A 128 13.44 17.88 -11.53
CA PRO A 128 14.14 18.74 -10.59
C PRO A 128 15.64 18.51 -10.66
N VAL A 129 16.39 19.61 -10.75
CA VAL A 129 17.85 19.62 -10.59
C VAL A 129 18.16 20.43 -9.35
N ALA A 130 18.58 19.74 -8.30
CA ALA A 130 18.94 20.32 -7.02
C ALA A 130 20.20 19.65 -6.49
N GLU A 131 20.95 20.37 -5.67
CA GLU A 131 22.16 19.88 -4.99
C GLU A 131 22.04 20.19 -3.50
N VAL A 132 22.67 19.35 -2.67
CA VAL A 132 22.75 19.60 -1.23
C VAL A 132 23.80 20.68 -0.98
N ALA A 133 23.38 21.87 -0.59
CA ALA A 133 24.28 22.95 -0.25
C ALA A 133 24.89 22.74 1.16
N ALA A 134 25.99 23.45 1.45
CA ALA A 134 26.55 23.44 2.79
C ALA A 134 25.55 23.95 3.85
N ALA A 135 24.71 24.93 3.48
CA ALA A 135 23.67 25.46 4.34
C ALA A 135 22.61 24.42 4.72
N ASP A 136 22.25 23.50 3.81
CA ASP A 136 21.28 22.43 4.11
C ASP A 136 21.86 21.45 5.15
N VAL A 137 23.17 21.19 5.10
CA VAL A 137 23.89 20.38 6.10
C VAL A 137 23.92 21.09 7.45
N ASP A 138 24.16 22.40 7.46
CA ASP A 138 24.16 23.21 8.68
C ASP A 138 22.77 23.23 9.34
N ASP A 139 21.71 23.46 8.55
CA ASP A 139 20.32 23.44 9.01
C ASP A 139 19.94 22.08 9.61
N MET A 140 20.35 20.97 8.97
CA MET A 140 20.10 19.63 9.49
C MET A 140 20.87 19.38 10.79
N ILE A 141 22.12 19.81 10.90
CA ILE A 141 22.89 19.66 12.14
C ILE A 141 22.29 20.48 13.28
N GLU A 142 21.81 21.69 13.00
CA GLU A 142 21.12 22.48 14.00
C GLU A 142 19.83 21.78 14.47
N THR A 143 19.07 21.20 13.54
CA THR A 143 17.90 20.35 13.87
C THR A 143 18.29 19.18 14.78
N LEU A 144 19.41 18.49 14.49
CA LEU A 144 19.92 17.41 15.35
C LEU A 144 20.34 17.91 16.74
N ARG A 145 20.90 19.12 16.83
CA ARG A 145 21.26 19.75 18.12
C ARG A 145 20.02 20.11 18.92
N GLU A 146 18.99 20.65 18.28
CA GLU A 146 17.69 20.94 18.91
C GLU A 146 17.02 19.68 19.47
N GLN A 147 17.08 18.55 18.73
CA GLN A 147 16.57 17.26 19.20
C GLN A 147 17.30 16.73 20.45
N ARG A 148 18.58 17.07 20.62
CA ARG A 148 19.42 16.69 21.76
C ARG A 148 19.51 17.80 22.82
N ARG A 149 18.68 18.85 22.75
CA ARG A 149 18.74 19.97 23.71
C ARG A 149 18.57 19.48 25.14
N GLN A 150 19.38 20.03 26.03
CA GLN A 150 19.29 19.79 27.45
C GLN A 150 18.43 20.87 28.11
N TRP A 151 17.73 20.50 29.17
CA TRP A 151 16.81 21.39 29.88
C TRP A 151 17.30 21.59 31.31
N HIS A 152 17.59 22.84 31.66
CA HIS A 152 18.13 23.23 32.95
C HIS A 152 17.11 24.08 33.70
N ALA A 153 17.08 23.96 35.04
CA ALA A 153 16.17 24.77 35.84
C ALA A 153 16.50 26.27 35.69
N ALA A 154 15.48 27.07 35.39
CA ALA A 154 15.59 28.53 35.40
C ALA A 154 15.13 29.07 36.76
N GLU A 155 15.93 29.98 37.34
CA GLU A 155 15.54 30.74 38.54
C GLU A 155 14.89 32.09 38.20
N ARG A 156 14.76 32.39 36.91
CA ARG A 156 14.11 33.59 36.37
C ARG A 156 12.69 33.28 35.86
N PRO A 157 11.83 34.30 35.71
CA PRO A 157 10.57 34.16 34.99
C PRO A 157 10.76 33.58 33.57
N ALA A 158 9.76 32.83 33.12
CA ALA A 158 9.74 32.18 31.81
C ALA A 158 9.70 33.20 30.67
N ILE A 159 10.53 32.98 29.65
CA ILE A 159 10.57 33.76 28.41
C ILE A 159 10.41 32.83 27.20
N ASP A 160 10.29 33.42 26.02
CA ASP A 160 10.21 32.68 24.75
C ASP A 160 11.38 31.68 24.61
N GLY A 161 11.07 30.44 24.18
CA GLY A 161 12.03 29.33 24.09
C GLY A 161 12.22 28.49 25.35
N ASP A 162 11.76 28.94 26.53
CA ASP A 162 11.79 28.15 27.77
C ASP A 162 10.70 27.08 27.76
N ARG A 163 10.95 25.95 28.43
CA ARG A 163 9.96 24.90 28.70
C ARG A 163 9.35 25.09 30.08
N VAL A 164 8.02 25.17 30.13
CA VAL A 164 7.28 25.36 31.37
C VAL A 164 6.58 24.07 31.74
N ARG A 165 7.12 23.35 32.74
CA ARG A 165 6.43 22.18 33.29
C ARG A 165 5.31 22.66 34.20
N LEU A 166 4.09 22.28 33.89
CA LEU A 166 2.90 22.68 34.63
C LEU A 166 1.93 21.52 34.78
N SER A 167 1.08 21.64 35.79
CA SER A 167 -0.07 20.77 35.97
C SER A 167 -1.35 21.58 35.85
N TYR A 168 -2.37 21.02 35.21
CA TYR A 168 -3.63 21.71 34.98
C TYR A 168 -4.86 20.86 35.32
N VAL A 169 -5.94 21.57 35.62
CA VAL A 169 -7.30 21.04 35.74
C VAL A 169 -8.18 21.92 34.88
N ALA A 170 -8.93 21.32 33.98
CA ALA A 170 -9.94 22.00 33.19
C ALA A 170 -11.33 21.82 33.83
N GLU A 171 -12.18 22.83 33.72
CA GLU A 171 -13.58 22.77 34.09
C GLU A 171 -14.42 23.19 32.88
N VAL A 172 -15.30 22.29 32.43
CA VAL A 172 -16.23 22.53 31.33
C VAL A 172 -17.64 22.21 31.80
N ASP A 173 -18.58 23.15 31.65
CA ASP A 173 -19.97 22.99 32.07
C ASP A 173 -20.14 22.49 33.53
N GLY A 174 -19.25 22.93 34.43
CA GLY A 174 -19.23 22.53 35.84
C GLY A 174 -18.67 21.13 36.10
N GLN A 175 -18.16 20.44 35.07
CA GLN A 175 -17.49 19.15 35.18
C GLN A 175 -15.98 19.33 35.13
N ARG A 176 -15.31 18.70 36.10
CA ARG A 176 -13.85 18.74 36.25
C ARG A 176 -13.19 17.67 35.38
N VAL A 177 -12.18 18.06 34.62
CA VAL A 177 -11.33 17.16 33.81
C VAL A 177 -9.85 17.40 34.16
N PRO A 178 -9.12 16.37 34.62
CA PRO A 178 -9.57 15.01 34.90
C PRO A 178 -10.43 14.96 36.18
N GLU A 179 -11.32 13.96 36.29
CA GLU A 179 -12.20 13.80 37.47
C GLU A 179 -11.40 13.71 38.79
N THR A 180 -10.24 13.07 38.73
CA THR A 180 -9.28 12.97 39.83
C THR A 180 -7.86 13.33 39.36
N GLY A 181 -7.05 13.92 40.25
CA GLY A 181 -5.68 14.32 39.93
C GLY A 181 -5.57 15.61 39.11
N ARG A 182 -4.45 15.77 38.39
CA ARG A 182 -4.16 16.89 37.49
C ARG A 182 -3.49 16.31 36.23
N HIS A 183 -3.68 16.94 35.08
CA HIS A 183 -2.89 16.61 33.89
C HIS A 183 -1.56 17.35 33.96
N GLU A 184 -0.48 16.72 33.49
CA GLU A 184 0.84 17.35 33.40
C GLU A 184 1.23 17.53 31.93
N ILE A 185 1.78 18.71 31.64
CA ILE A 185 2.35 19.06 30.33
C ILE A 185 3.63 19.89 30.53
N ALA A 186 4.48 19.87 29.52
CA ALA A 186 5.70 20.67 29.50
C ALA A 186 5.84 21.38 28.14
N PRO A 187 4.94 22.33 27.83
CA PRO A 187 5.05 23.10 26.59
C PRO A 187 6.31 23.95 26.55
N THR A 188 6.79 24.23 25.33
CA THR A 188 7.84 25.21 25.07
C THR A 188 7.20 26.51 24.63
N LEU A 189 7.55 27.62 25.29
CA LEU A 189 7.08 28.95 24.91
C LEU A 189 7.60 29.30 23.52
N GLY A 190 6.75 29.91 22.69
CA GLY A 190 7.01 30.18 21.28
C GLY A 190 6.53 29.07 20.32
N ALA A 191 6.23 27.87 20.83
CA ALA A 191 5.75 26.73 20.05
C ALA A 191 4.29 26.35 20.38
N LEU A 192 3.48 27.31 20.81
CA LEU A 192 2.09 27.12 21.27
C LEU A 192 1.06 27.77 20.32
N GLU A 193 1.28 27.69 19.01
CA GLU A 193 0.42 28.33 18.00
C GLU A 193 -1.06 27.93 18.13
N SER A 194 -1.34 26.67 18.50
CA SER A 194 -2.71 26.18 18.71
C SER A 194 -3.35 26.64 20.03
N PHE A 195 -2.59 27.28 20.93
CA PHE A 195 -3.09 27.79 22.21
C PHE A 195 -2.54 29.19 22.55
N PRO A 196 -2.92 30.24 21.80
CA PRO A 196 -2.42 31.60 22.04
C PRO A 196 -2.71 32.11 23.46
N ALA A 197 -3.88 31.78 24.01
CA ALA A 197 -4.26 32.14 25.37
C ALA A 197 -3.39 31.46 26.44
N LEU A 198 -2.96 30.21 26.19
CA LEU A 198 -2.02 29.52 27.08
C LEU A 198 -0.63 30.14 26.99
N GLN A 199 -0.17 30.50 25.79
CA GLN A 199 1.12 31.17 25.60
C GLN A 199 1.19 32.48 26.39
N ALA A 200 0.18 33.35 26.24
CA ALA A 200 0.11 34.61 26.98
C ALA A 200 0.02 34.39 28.51
N ALA A 201 -0.64 33.30 28.95
CA ALA A 201 -0.76 32.98 30.36
C ALA A 201 0.58 32.56 31.01
N LEU A 202 1.42 31.87 30.23
CA LEU A 202 2.69 31.31 30.69
C LEU A 202 3.88 32.26 30.50
N GLU A 203 3.73 33.34 29.75
CA GLU A 203 4.77 34.35 29.62
C GLU A 203 5.03 35.04 30.97
N GLY A 204 6.30 35.10 31.38
CA GLY A 204 6.73 35.73 32.63
C GLY A 204 6.35 34.99 33.91
N VAL A 205 5.89 33.74 33.85
CA VAL A 205 5.59 32.95 35.06
C VAL A 205 6.85 32.39 35.71
N SER A 206 6.80 32.21 37.03
CA SER A 206 7.83 31.57 37.83
C SER A 206 7.36 30.22 38.37
N ALA A 207 8.30 29.37 38.79
CA ALA A 207 7.97 28.11 39.44
C ALA A 207 7.15 28.36 40.72
N GLY A 208 6.05 27.63 40.88
CA GLY A 208 5.10 27.81 41.99
C GLY A 208 3.92 28.74 41.68
N ASP A 209 3.92 29.44 40.54
CA ASP A 209 2.80 30.31 40.17
C ASP A 209 1.53 29.50 39.86
N GLU A 210 0.39 30.04 40.28
CA GLU A 210 -0.94 29.51 39.95
C GLU A 210 -1.74 30.56 39.17
N LYS A 211 -2.37 30.13 38.07
CA LYS A 211 -3.21 30.99 37.23
C LYS A 211 -4.43 30.22 36.76
N THR A 212 -5.55 30.91 36.63
CA THR A 212 -6.74 30.37 35.95
C THR A 212 -6.95 31.15 34.66
N VAL A 213 -7.07 30.44 33.55
CA VAL A 213 -7.26 31.02 32.22
C VAL A 213 -8.31 30.23 31.43
N GLU A 214 -9.07 30.92 30.60
CA GLU A 214 -10.03 30.29 29.70
C GLU A 214 -9.30 29.83 28.43
N LEU A 215 -9.39 28.54 28.09
CA LEU A 215 -8.74 27.94 26.92
C LEU A 215 -9.77 27.25 26.04
N THR A 216 -9.69 27.49 24.74
CA THR A 216 -10.41 26.72 23.72
C THR A 216 -9.49 25.60 23.21
N PHE A 217 -9.95 24.36 23.28
CA PHE A 217 -9.19 23.20 22.83
C PHE A 217 -9.54 22.87 21.37
N PRO A 218 -8.55 22.40 20.56
CA PRO A 218 -8.80 21.99 19.18
C PRO A 218 -9.67 20.73 19.13
N GLU A 219 -10.37 20.51 18.02
CA GLU A 219 -11.19 19.30 17.79
C GLU A 219 -10.37 18.00 17.81
N SER A 220 -9.08 18.08 17.46
CA SER A 220 -8.13 16.97 17.47
C SER A 220 -7.47 16.73 18.83
N TYR A 221 -7.94 17.39 19.90
CA TYR A 221 -7.30 17.26 21.21
C TYR A 221 -7.38 15.83 21.75
N ARG A 222 -6.26 15.34 22.28
CA ARG A 222 -6.08 13.95 22.77
C ARG A 222 -7.13 13.48 23.79
N HIS A 223 -7.77 14.40 24.49
CA HIS A 223 -8.85 14.11 25.44
C HIS A 223 -10.20 14.49 24.82
N GLN A 224 -10.98 13.48 24.41
CA GLN A 224 -12.27 13.69 23.73
C GLN A 224 -13.26 14.55 24.52
N SER A 225 -13.21 14.53 25.85
CA SER A 225 -14.06 15.36 26.71
C SER A 225 -13.73 16.85 26.66
N LEU A 226 -12.55 17.22 26.17
CA LEU A 226 -12.12 18.62 26.02
C LEU A 226 -12.05 19.05 24.55
N ALA A 227 -12.00 18.11 23.61
CA ALA A 227 -11.89 18.38 22.17
C ALA A 227 -13.01 19.33 21.67
N GLY A 228 -12.61 20.46 21.07
CA GLY A 228 -13.53 21.47 20.54
C GLY A 228 -14.25 22.33 21.60
N GLN A 229 -13.98 22.12 22.90
CA GLN A 229 -14.67 22.82 23.98
C GLN A 229 -13.85 23.99 24.53
N THR A 230 -14.53 24.96 25.13
CA THR A 230 -13.90 26.05 25.88
C THR A 230 -14.04 25.77 27.37
N ALA A 231 -12.91 25.79 28.09
CA ALA A 231 -12.84 25.43 29.50
C ALA A 231 -12.14 26.50 30.33
N SER A 232 -12.54 26.62 31.60
CA SER A 232 -11.74 27.31 32.61
C SER A 232 -10.62 26.39 33.08
N VAL A 233 -9.37 26.78 32.89
CA VAL A 233 -8.19 25.94 33.15
C VAL A 233 -7.36 26.54 34.27
N ALA A 234 -7.31 25.83 35.40
CA ALA A 234 -6.46 26.17 36.54
C ALA A 234 -5.08 25.53 36.35
N LEU A 235 -4.09 26.36 36.05
CA LEU A 235 -2.67 26.03 35.84
C LEU A 235 -1.88 26.20 37.14
N THR A 236 -1.01 25.25 37.44
CA THR A 236 0.00 25.34 38.51
C THR A 236 1.36 25.06 37.88
N VAL A 237 2.25 26.06 37.89
CA VAL A 237 3.59 25.96 37.32
C VAL A 237 4.49 25.19 38.28
N VAL A 238 4.99 24.05 37.82
CA VAL A 238 5.88 23.17 38.59
C VAL A 238 7.32 23.62 38.46
N LYS A 239 7.77 23.91 37.23
CA LYS A 239 9.15 24.28 36.95
C LYS A 239 9.25 25.08 35.65
N VAL A 240 10.15 26.05 35.62
CA VAL A 240 10.59 26.72 34.40
C VAL A 240 11.97 26.19 34.05
N GLU A 241 12.17 25.79 32.80
CA GLU A 241 13.42 25.24 32.31
C GLU A 241 13.88 26.00 31.07
N TYR A 242 15.12 26.48 31.07
CA TYR A 242 15.74 27.01 29.85
C TYR A 242 16.47 25.88 29.12
N SER A 243 16.60 26.01 27.81
CA SER A 243 17.35 25.04 27.03
C SER A 243 18.80 25.44 26.83
N GLU A 244 19.66 24.45 26.81
CA GLU A 244 21.02 24.57 26.29
C GLU A 244 21.19 23.57 25.15
N LEU A 245 21.59 24.08 23.99
CA LEU A 245 21.92 23.20 22.87
C LEU A 245 23.30 22.61 23.12
N PRO A 246 23.51 21.30 22.93
CA PRO A 246 24.82 20.71 23.08
C PRO A 246 25.83 21.38 22.13
N GLU A 247 27.07 21.52 22.56
CA GLU A 247 28.15 21.98 21.69
C GLU A 247 28.36 20.99 20.55
N LEU A 248 28.71 21.50 19.37
CA LEU A 248 29.00 20.65 18.22
C LEU A 248 30.45 20.15 18.32
N ASP A 249 30.64 19.06 19.07
CA ASP A 249 31.94 18.47 19.37
C ASP A 249 31.98 16.95 19.09
N GLU A 250 33.08 16.29 19.48
CA GLU A 250 33.24 14.84 19.32
C GLU A 250 32.26 14.02 20.18
N GLU A 251 31.84 14.54 21.33
CA GLU A 251 30.85 13.89 22.19
C GLU A 251 29.46 13.92 21.53
N PHE A 252 29.10 15.05 20.93
CA PHE A 252 27.86 15.17 20.15
C PHE A 252 27.85 14.22 18.96
N ALA A 253 28.93 14.15 18.17
CA ALA A 253 29.04 13.21 17.05
C ALA A 253 28.93 11.74 17.51
N SER A 254 29.61 11.41 18.60
CA SER A 254 29.55 10.07 19.21
C SER A 254 28.14 9.70 19.69
N SER A 255 27.32 10.67 20.10
CA SER A 255 25.92 10.44 20.52
C SER A 255 25.00 9.95 19.39
N PHE A 256 25.42 10.10 18.13
CA PHE A 256 24.75 9.55 16.95
C PHE A 256 25.44 8.28 16.41
N GLY A 257 26.40 7.73 17.14
CA GLY A 257 27.15 6.53 16.72
C GLY A 257 28.18 6.81 15.61
N VAL A 258 28.56 8.07 15.41
CA VAL A 258 29.54 8.45 14.38
C VAL A 258 30.95 8.49 14.97
N GLU A 259 31.79 7.55 14.55
CA GLU A 259 33.22 7.55 14.88
C GLU A 259 33.99 8.45 13.89
N GLY A 260 34.71 9.45 14.39
CA GLY A 260 35.49 10.39 13.56
C GLY A 260 35.15 11.88 13.73
N GLY A 261 34.34 12.22 14.74
CA GLY A 261 34.09 13.60 15.13
C GLY A 261 33.13 14.36 14.21
N VAL A 262 33.15 15.69 14.33
CA VAL A 262 32.18 16.58 13.67
C VAL A 262 32.28 16.53 12.15
N ASP A 263 33.49 16.43 11.59
CA ASP A 263 33.67 16.36 10.14
C ASP A 263 33.02 15.09 9.57
N LYS A 264 33.18 13.95 10.25
CA LYS A 264 32.52 12.70 9.85
C LYS A 264 31.00 12.81 9.95
N LEU A 265 30.49 13.42 11.02
CA LEU A 265 29.06 13.67 11.18
C LEU A 265 28.52 14.51 10.01
N ARG A 266 29.22 15.58 9.62
CA ARG A 266 28.84 16.43 8.49
C ARG A 266 28.81 15.66 7.17
N GLU A 267 29.81 14.82 6.92
CA GLU A 267 29.86 13.97 5.73
C GLU A 267 28.70 12.96 5.69
N ASP A 268 28.39 12.33 6.82
CA ASP A 268 27.31 11.35 6.90
C ASP A 268 25.93 12.01 6.77
N VAL A 269 25.74 13.18 7.39
CA VAL A 269 24.54 14.02 7.20
C VAL A 269 24.37 14.38 5.72
N ARG A 270 25.42 14.89 5.06
CA ARG A 270 25.37 15.20 3.63
C ARG A 270 24.97 13.99 2.80
N ARG A 271 25.59 12.83 3.04
CA ARG A 271 25.29 11.60 2.29
C ARG A 271 23.83 11.16 2.48
N ASN A 272 23.30 11.33 3.69
CA ASN A 272 21.89 11.05 3.98
C ASN A 272 20.97 12.02 3.22
N LEU A 273 21.25 13.33 3.25
CA LEU A 273 20.49 14.34 2.50
C LEU A 273 20.54 14.09 0.99
N GLU A 274 21.70 13.69 0.44
CA GLU A 274 21.84 13.34 -0.97
C GLU A 274 21.02 12.09 -1.34
N ARG A 275 20.96 11.09 -0.45
CA ARG A 275 20.11 9.91 -0.65
C ARG A 275 18.64 10.30 -0.65
N GLU A 276 18.22 11.10 0.33
CA GLU A 276 16.85 11.61 0.44
C GLU A 276 16.46 12.42 -0.80
N LEU A 277 17.32 13.33 -1.26
CA LEU A 277 17.11 14.10 -2.48
C LEU A 277 16.95 13.20 -3.71
N ARG A 278 17.83 12.20 -3.88
CA ARG A 278 17.71 11.25 -5.00
C ARG A 278 16.38 10.52 -4.96
N SER A 279 15.98 9.99 -3.80
CA SER A 279 14.70 9.30 -3.64
C SER A 279 13.51 10.22 -3.90
N ALA A 280 13.54 11.47 -3.42
CA ALA A 280 12.49 12.45 -3.65
C ALA A 280 12.33 12.79 -5.15
N ILE A 281 13.45 12.99 -5.86
CA ILE A 281 13.44 13.25 -7.31
C ILE A 281 12.87 12.04 -8.06
N VAL A 282 13.31 10.82 -7.75
CA VAL A 282 12.79 9.59 -8.38
C VAL A 282 11.29 9.45 -8.15
N ASN A 283 10.82 9.66 -6.93
CA ASN A 283 9.40 9.60 -6.59
C ASN A 283 8.58 10.66 -7.34
N ARG A 284 9.08 11.90 -7.44
CA ARG A 284 8.39 12.99 -8.16
C ARG A 284 8.32 12.72 -9.66
N LEU A 285 9.41 12.22 -10.26
CA LEU A 285 9.43 11.81 -11.66
C LEU A 285 8.46 10.66 -11.92
N LYS A 286 8.48 9.64 -11.07
CA LYS A 286 7.55 8.50 -11.12
C LYS A 286 6.11 8.98 -11.05
N GLN A 287 5.78 9.85 -10.10
CA GLN A 287 4.44 10.42 -9.96
C GLN A 287 4.03 11.21 -11.21
N SER A 288 4.92 12.07 -11.73
CA SER A 288 4.65 12.86 -12.93
C SER A 288 4.36 11.99 -14.16
N VAL A 289 5.18 10.96 -14.40
CA VAL A 289 4.97 9.99 -15.49
C VAL A 289 3.65 9.27 -15.33
N THR A 290 3.37 8.77 -14.12
CA THR A 290 2.16 8.03 -13.76
C THR A 290 0.90 8.87 -14.02
N GLU A 291 0.89 10.12 -13.54
CA GLU A 291 -0.25 11.03 -13.71
C GLU A 291 -0.49 11.38 -15.18
N LYS A 292 0.57 11.68 -15.94
CA LYS A 292 0.46 12.00 -17.37
C LYS A 292 -0.02 10.80 -18.17
N LEU A 293 0.45 9.59 -17.86
CA LEU A 293 -0.04 8.36 -18.48
C LEU A 293 -1.52 8.11 -18.17
N LEU A 294 -1.91 8.27 -16.90
CA LEU A 294 -3.30 8.13 -16.50
C LEU A 294 -4.22 9.12 -17.21
N ALA A 295 -3.77 10.37 -17.39
CA ALA A 295 -4.51 11.40 -18.11
C ALA A 295 -4.61 11.06 -19.61
N LYS A 296 -3.49 10.65 -20.24
CA LYS A 296 -3.42 10.32 -21.66
C LYS A 296 -4.27 9.09 -22.03
N TYR A 297 -4.33 8.09 -21.15
CA TYR A 297 -5.05 6.84 -21.36
C TYR A 297 -6.30 6.71 -20.47
N ALA A 298 -6.91 7.84 -20.08
CA ALA A 298 -8.08 7.86 -19.20
C ALA A 298 -9.26 7.03 -19.75
N ASP A 299 -9.45 7.03 -21.07
CA ASP A 299 -10.53 6.31 -21.76
C ASP A 299 -10.23 4.82 -22.00
N LEU A 300 -9.07 4.31 -21.54
CA LEU A 300 -8.75 2.90 -21.68
C LEU A 300 -9.79 2.04 -20.96
N PRO A 301 -10.49 1.13 -21.66
CA PRO A 301 -11.49 0.27 -21.05
C PRO A 301 -10.81 -0.74 -20.12
N LEU A 302 -11.34 -0.86 -18.91
CA LEU A 302 -10.84 -1.78 -17.89
C LEU A 302 -11.83 -2.94 -17.73
N PRO A 303 -11.36 -4.19 -17.61
CA PRO A 303 -12.26 -5.30 -17.37
C PRO A 303 -12.94 -5.17 -15.99
N ASP A 304 -14.26 -5.24 -15.96
CA ASP A 304 -15.11 -5.11 -14.77
C ASP A 304 -14.78 -6.20 -13.72
N SER A 305 -14.44 -7.41 -14.17
CA SER A 305 -14.09 -8.53 -13.31
C SER A 305 -12.82 -8.26 -12.49
N THR A 306 -11.76 -7.79 -13.15
CA THR A 306 -10.50 -7.43 -12.48
C THR A 306 -10.66 -6.17 -11.64
N LEU A 307 -11.42 -5.17 -12.10
CA LEU A 307 -11.70 -3.98 -11.30
C LEU A 307 -12.41 -4.34 -9.98
N LYS A 308 -13.45 -5.18 -10.03
CA LYS A 308 -14.16 -5.64 -8.82
C LYS A 308 -13.24 -6.43 -7.89
N GLN A 309 -12.34 -7.25 -8.44
CA GLN A 309 -11.37 -7.99 -7.65
C GLN A 309 -10.37 -7.05 -6.95
N GLU A 310 -9.87 -6.04 -7.66
CA GLU A 310 -8.95 -5.04 -7.10
C GLU A 310 -9.62 -4.23 -5.98
N MET A 311 -10.86 -3.76 -6.20
CA MET A 311 -11.65 -3.07 -5.18
C MET A 311 -11.83 -3.92 -3.92
N ARG A 312 -12.13 -5.22 -4.07
CA ARG A 312 -12.28 -6.15 -2.92
C ARG A 312 -10.96 -6.33 -2.17
N GLN A 313 -9.83 -6.41 -2.88
CA GLN A 313 -8.51 -6.52 -2.26
C GLN A 313 -8.16 -5.26 -1.47
N MET A 314 -8.37 -4.09 -2.06
CA MET A 314 -8.15 -2.80 -1.39
C MET A 314 -9.04 -2.66 -0.15
N GLN A 315 -10.32 -3.03 -0.26
CA GLN A 315 -11.24 -3.03 0.88
C GLN A 315 -10.75 -3.97 1.99
N ALA A 316 -10.35 -5.20 1.65
CA ALA A 316 -9.86 -6.16 2.64
C ALA A 316 -8.58 -5.68 3.34
N GLN A 317 -7.67 -4.99 2.62
CA GLN A 317 -6.47 -4.39 3.20
C GLN A 317 -6.81 -3.24 4.14
N PHE A 318 -7.72 -2.35 3.73
CA PHE A 318 -8.20 -1.26 4.57
C PHE A 318 -8.83 -1.77 5.87
N GLU A 319 -9.72 -2.77 5.77
CA GLU A 319 -10.34 -3.40 6.94
C GLU A 319 -9.31 -4.09 7.86
N ALA A 320 -8.29 -4.74 7.28
CA ALA A 320 -7.24 -5.36 8.07
C ALA A 320 -6.41 -4.32 8.85
N GLN A 321 -6.07 -3.20 8.21
CA GLN A 321 -5.31 -2.11 8.84
C GLN A 321 -6.11 -1.43 9.95
N ALA A 322 -7.40 -1.15 9.74
CA ALA A 322 -8.25 -0.57 10.77
C ALA A 322 -8.42 -1.48 11.99
N ARG A 323 -8.56 -2.80 11.77
CA ARG A 323 -8.59 -3.79 12.86
C ARG A 323 -7.30 -3.78 13.67
N GLN A 324 -6.14 -3.63 13.04
CA GLN A 324 -4.86 -3.49 13.74
C GLN A 324 -4.78 -2.20 14.58
N GLN A 325 -5.43 -1.13 14.13
CA GLN A 325 -5.51 0.15 14.86
C GLN A 325 -6.65 0.19 15.89
N GLY A 326 -7.37 -0.93 16.11
CA GLY A 326 -8.48 -1.00 17.07
C GLY A 326 -9.71 -0.19 16.65
N THR A 327 -9.81 0.18 15.38
CA THR A 327 -10.95 0.94 14.82
C THR A 327 -11.90 -0.02 14.10
N ASP A 328 -13.20 0.11 14.36
CA ASP A 328 -14.22 -0.72 13.71
C ASP A 328 -14.55 -0.13 12.33
N SER A 329 -13.91 -0.65 11.28
CA SER A 329 -14.12 -0.18 9.89
C SER A 329 -14.81 -1.21 9.00
N SER A 330 -15.56 -2.14 9.59
CA SER A 330 -16.21 -3.27 8.92
C SER A 330 -17.26 -2.90 7.85
N SER A 331 -17.41 -1.62 7.52
CA SER A 331 -18.42 -1.09 6.61
C SER A 331 -17.93 0.07 5.72
N ALA A 332 -16.66 0.06 5.30
CA ALA A 332 -16.19 1.04 4.32
C ALA A 332 -17.04 0.94 3.04
N ASP A 333 -17.52 2.07 2.53
CA ASP A 333 -18.32 2.11 1.30
C ASP A 333 -17.46 1.60 0.12
N PRO A 334 -17.87 0.53 -0.59
CA PRO A 334 -17.16 0.02 -1.75
C PRO A 334 -16.88 1.09 -2.82
N SER A 335 -17.68 2.16 -2.90
CA SER A 335 -17.50 3.25 -3.85
C SER A 335 -16.16 3.99 -3.68
N LEU A 336 -15.64 4.05 -2.45
CA LEU A 336 -14.36 4.72 -2.12
C LEU A 336 -13.15 4.05 -2.79
N PHE A 337 -13.26 2.76 -3.10
CA PHE A 337 -12.15 1.98 -3.67
C PHE A 337 -12.17 1.96 -5.20
N ARG A 338 -13.23 2.47 -5.84
CA ARG A 338 -13.38 2.37 -7.30
C ARG A 338 -12.30 3.16 -8.03
N GLU A 339 -12.18 4.45 -7.75
CA GLU A 339 -11.20 5.32 -8.44
C GLU A 339 -9.74 4.86 -8.19
N PRO A 340 -9.32 4.56 -6.94
CA PRO A 340 -7.99 3.99 -6.70
C PRO A 340 -7.74 2.67 -7.46
N ALA A 341 -8.73 1.78 -7.52
CA ALA A 341 -8.63 0.52 -8.24
C ALA A 341 -8.53 0.71 -9.76
N GLU A 342 -9.32 1.62 -10.34
CA GLU A 342 -9.24 1.98 -11.75
C GLU A 342 -7.85 2.54 -12.10
N ARG A 343 -7.31 3.45 -11.27
CA ARG A 343 -5.96 4.00 -11.43
C ARG A 343 -4.90 2.90 -11.40
N ARG A 344 -4.92 2.02 -10.38
CA ARG A 344 -3.94 0.94 -10.23
C ARG A 344 -3.99 -0.07 -11.37
N LEU A 345 -5.20 -0.49 -11.76
CA LEU A 345 -5.39 -1.44 -12.86
C LEU A 345 -4.93 -0.85 -14.20
N ARG A 346 -5.28 0.41 -14.47
CA ARG A 346 -4.83 1.11 -15.69
C ARG A 346 -3.31 1.21 -15.74
N LEU A 347 -2.66 1.62 -14.65
CA LEU A 347 -1.20 1.69 -14.60
C LEU A 347 -0.54 0.33 -14.80
N GLY A 348 -1.04 -0.72 -14.13
CA GLY A 348 -0.51 -2.07 -14.31
C GLY A 348 -0.58 -2.56 -15.77
N LEU A 349 -1.67 -2.23 -16.47
CA LEU A 349 -1.82 -2.53 -17.89
C LEU A 349 -0.84 -1.74 -18.76
N LEU A 350 -0.72 -0.43 -18.55
CA LEU A 350 0.18 0.43 -19.31
C LEU A 350 1.65 0.06 -19.10
N PHE A 351 2.06 -0.17 -17.86
CA PHE A 351 3.43 -0.57 -17.52
C PHE A 351 3.74 -1.96 -18.04
N GLY A 352 2.83 -2.92 -17.88
CA GLY A 352 3.00 -4.28 -18.40
C GLY A 352 3.11 -4.33 -19.92
N GLU A 353 2.32 -3.51 -20.63
CA GLU A 353 2.44 -3.42 -22.09
C GLU A 353 3.72 -2.72 -22.53
N PHE A 354 4.09 -1.61 -21.90
CA PHE A 354 5.35 -0.93 -22.21
C PHE A 354 6.55 -1.83 -21.95
N ALA A 355 6.56 -2.57 -20.83
CA ALA A 355 7.60 -3.54 -20.51
C ALA A 355 7.70 -4.62 -21.61
N ARG A 356 6.56 -5.22 -21.98
CA ARG A 356 6.52 -6.27 -23.01
C ARG A 356 6.98 -5.75 -24.38
N ALA A 357 6.46 -4.61 -24.82
CA ALA A 357 6.77 -4.02 -26.12
C ALA A 357 8.26 -3.64 -26.25
N ASN A 358 8.92 -3.36 -25.12
CA ASN A 358 10.33 -2.96 -25.07
C ASN A 358 11.28 -4.04 -24.57
N GLY A 359 10.79 -5.26 -24.31
CA GLY A 359 11.62 -6.37 -23.80
C GLY A 359 12.26 -6.07 -22.45
N ILE A 360 11.57 -5.32 -21.58
CA ILE A 360 12.03 -5.03 -20.22
C ILE A 360 11.75 -6.26 -19.36
N GLU A 361 12.82 -6.90 -18.89
CA GLU A 361 12.77 -8.05 -17.99
C GLU A 361 13.18 -7.63 -16.58
N ILE A 362 12.76 -8.41 -15.58
CA ILE A 362 13.09 -8.13 -14.17
C ILE A 362 14.59 -8.36 -13.94
N ASP A 363 15.33 -7.30 -13.65
CA ASP A 363 16.72 -7.42 -13.18
C ASP A 363 16.79 -7.94 -11.73
N ALA A 364 17.28 -9.18 -11.57
CA ALA A 364 17.47 -9.83 -10.29
C ALA A 364 18.38 -9.04 -9.31
N ASN A 365 19.35 -8.27 -9.81
CA ASN A 365 20.20 -7.45 -8.95
C ASN A 365 19.43 -6.30 -8.32
N ARG A 366 18.47 -5.71 -9.05
CA ARG A 366 17.59 -4.67 -8.52
C ARG A 366 16.65 -5.22 -7.47
N VAL A 367 16.09 -6.41 -7.70
CA VAL A 367 15.26 -7.11 -6.71
C VAL A 367 16.06 -7.36 -5.44
N GLN A 368 17.28 -7.87 -5.56
CA GLN A 368 18.16 -8.11 -4.41
C GLN A 368 18.52 -6.81 -3.66
N ALA A 369 18.87 -5.74 -4.38
CA ALA A 369 19.17 -4.44 -3.76
C ALA A 369 17.97 -3.88 -2.99
N LYS A 370 16.75 -4.06 -3.52
CA LYS A 370 15.52 -3.62 -2.86
C LYS A 370 15.17 -4.46 -1.65
N LEU A 371 15.45 -5.77 -1.71
CA LEU A 371 15.30 -6.67 -0.57
C LEU A 371 16.22 -6.23 0.58
N GLU A 372 17.46 -5.87 0.25
CA GLU A 372 18.44 -5.33 1.20
C GLU A 372 17.97 -3.99 1.78
N GLU A 373 17.50 -3.07 0.94
CA GLU A 373 16.95 -1.78 1.40
C GLU A 373 15.80 -1.95 2.39
N VAL A 374 14.85 -2.86 2.10
CA VAL A 374 13.75 -3.16 3.03
C VAL A 374 14.27 -3.77 4.32
N ALA A 375 15.22 -4.71 4.23
CA ALA A 375 15.77 -5.41 5.39
C ALA A 375 16.57 -4.49 6.30
N ASP A 376 17.30 -3.52 5.75
CA ASP A 376 18.12 -2.55 6.48
C ASP A 376 17.30 -1.60 7.37
N THR A 377 15.98 -1.53 7.17
CA THR A 377 15.10 -0.75 8.08
C THR A 377 14.79 -1.46 9.40
N TYR A 378 15.19 -2.73 9.56
CA TYR A 378 14.91 -3.54 10.73
C TYR A 378 16.18 -3.88 11.52
N GLU A 379 16.03 -4.15 12.83
CA GLU A 379 17.14 -4.51 13.72
C GLU A 379 17.88 -5.80 13.31
N ASN A 380 17.19 -6.72 12.62
CA ASN A 380 17.77 -7.98 12.14
C ASN A 380 17.51 -8.20 10.64
N PRO A 381 18.33 -7.60 9.76
CA PRO A 381 18.13 -7.68 8.31
C PRO A 381 18.14 -9.10 7.75
N ALA A 382 19.01 -9.98 8.28
CA ALA A 382 19.16 -11.35 7.78
C ALA A 382 17.86 -12.17 7.93
N GLN A 383 17.15 -11.97 9.04
CA GLN A 383 15.87 -12.64 9.29
C GLN A 383 14.77 -12.13 8.34
N ILE A 384 14.75 -10.83 8.04
CA ILE A 384 13.79 -10.25 7.10
C ILE A 384 14.02 -10.78 5.68
N ILE A 385 15.27 -10.86 5.24
CA ILE A 385 15.65 -11.44 3.96
C ILE A 385 15.14 -12.89 3.84
N GLU A 386 15.29 -13.69 4.88
CA GLU A 386 14.81 -15.09 4.91
C GLU A 386 13.28 -15.16 4.82
N ILE A 387 12.55 -14.30 5.54
CA ILE A 387 11.09 -14.23 5.51
C ILE A 387 10.61 -13.94 4.09
N TYR A 388 11.15 -12.89 3.45
CA TYR A 388 10.79 -12.53 2.08
C TYR A 388 11.06 -13.68 1.12
N ARG A 389 12.26 -14.27 1.14
CA ARG A 389 12.61 -15.39 0.26
C ARG A 389 11.76 -16.65 0.48
N SER A 390 11.18 -16.82 1.66
CA SER A 390 10.30 -17.96 1.98
C SER A 390 8.83 -17.75 1.58
N ASP A 391 8.42 -16.51 1.33
CA ASP A 391 7.06 -16.14 0.95
C ASP A 391 7.05 -15.63 -0.50
N GLU A 392 6.59 -16.48 -1.41
CA GLU A 392 6.50 -16.20 -2.85
C GLU A 392 5.73 -14.91 -3.14
N ARG A 393 4.68 -14.61 -2.35
CA ARG A 393 3.88 -13.38 -2.52
C ARG A 393 4.67 -12.13 -2.15
N LEU A 394 5.56 -12.19 -1.15
CA LEU A 394 6.40 -11.05 -0.79
C LEU A 394 7.50 -10.82 -1.83
N MET A 395 8.07 -11.88 -2.38
CA MET A 395 9.00 -11.78 -3.51
C MET A 395 8.33 -11.20 -4.74
N ASP A 396 7.13 -11.68 -5.11
CA ASP A 396 6.36 -11.13 -6.24
C ASP A 396 6.10 -9.63 -6.08
N GLN A 397 5.78 -9.17 -4.88
CA GLN A 397 5.60 -7.73 -4.61
C GLN A 397 6.88 -6.95 -4.87
N LEU A 398 8.01 -7.45 -4.38
CA LEU A 398 9.31 -6.81 -4.56
C LEU A 398 9.74 -6.78 -6.03
N GLU A 399 9.54 -7.89 -6.74
CA GLU A 399 9.80 -8.01 -8.18
C GLU A 399 8.96 -7.03 -8.99
N ASN A 400 7.67 -6.92 -8.69
CA ASN A 400 6.79 -5.95 -9.33
C ASN A 400 7.24 -4.51 -9.07
N MET A 401 7.66 -4.18 -7.85
CA MET A 401 8.19 -2.86 -7.54
C MET A 401 9.50 -2.57 -8.28
N ALA A 402 10.37 -3.56 -8.48
CA ALA A 402 11.62 -3.41 -9.22
C ALA A 402 11.36 -3.29 -10.73
N LEU A 403 10.40 -4.04 -11.28
CA LEU A 403 9.98 -3.91 -12.68
C LEU A 403 9.38 -2.54 -12.94
N GLU A 404 8.53 -2.05 -12.03
CA GLU A 404 7.90 -0.74 -12.12
C GLU A 404 8.94 0.39 -12.24
N GLU A 405 9.99 0.36 -11.40
CA GLU A 405 11.07 1.35 -11.47
C GLU A 405 11.85 1.27 -12.79
N GLN A 406 12.17 0.07 -13.26
CA GLN A 406 12.82 -0.13 -14.56
C GLN A 406 11.98 0.40 -15.72
N VAL A 407 10.66 0.17 -15.67
CA VAL A 407 9.72 0.67 -16.67
C VAL A 407 9.69 2.20 -16.66
N VAL A 408 9.57 2.82 -15.47
CA VAL A 408 9.55 4.28 -15.34
C VAL A 408 10.87 4.90 -15.83
N GLU A 409 12.02 4.32 -15.48
CA GLU A 409 13.32 4.77 -15.99
C GLU A 409 13.38 4.70 -17.52
N ALA A 410 12.99 3.57 -18.12
CA ALA A 410 12.98 3.39 -19.56
C ALA A 410 11.97 4.33 -20.27
N MET A 411 10.86 4.69 -19.61
CA MET A 411 9.94 5.70 -20.09
C MET A 411 10.57 7.10 -20.06
N LEU A 412 11.24 7.45 -18.96
CA LEU A 412 11.91 8.76 -18.81
C LEU A 412 13.06 8.96 -19.80
N GLU A 413 13.80 7.91 -20.15
CA GLU A 413 14.84 7.96 -21.19
C GLU A 413 14.30 8.35 -22.57
N ARG A 414 13.00 8.14 -22.80
CA ARG A 414 12.33 8.40 -24.07
C ARG A 414 11.37 9.58 -24.02
N ALA A 415 11.01 10.04 -22.83
CA ALA A 415 10.12 11.17 -22.62
C ALA A 415 10.81 12.51 -22.89
N ASN A 416 10.02 13.56 -23.11
CA ASN A 416 10.54 14.91 -23.20
C ASN A 416 10.83 15.46 -21.79
N VAL A 417 12.02 15.18 -21.27
CA VAL A 417 12.43 15.60 -19.93
C VAL A 417 13.00 17.02 -19.95
N VAL A 418 12.35 17.93 -19.22
CA VAL A 418 12.80 19.32 -19.06
C VAL A 418 13.41 19.51 -17.67
N GLU A 419 14.69 19.89 -17.62
CA GLU A 419 15.37 20.15 -16.36
C GLU A 419 14.94 21.49 -15.75
N LYS A 420 14.64 21.47 -14.45
CA LYS A 420 14.23 22.66 -13.68
C LYS A 420 15.08 22.79 -12.43
N SER A 421 15.94 23.80 -12.41
CA SER A 421 16.77 24.10 -11.25
C SER A 421 15.91 24.61 -10.09
N MET A 422 16.12 24.05 -8.89
CA MET A 422 15.43 24.46 -7.67
C MET A 422 16.30 24.20 -6.43
N SER A 423 15.90 24.73 -5.27
CA SER A 423 16.62 24.47 -4.02
C SER A 423 16.39 23.06 -3.50
N PHE A 424 17.26 22.57 -2.60
CA PHE A 424 17.07 21.30 -1.91
C PHE A 424 15.69 21.21 -1.23
N LYS A 425 15.30 22.25 -0.49
CA LYS A 425 13.98 22.30 0.19
C LYS A 425 12.82 22.21 -0.80
N GLN A 426 12.88 22.95 -1.92
CA GLN A 426 11.85 22.88 -2.97
C GLN A 426 11.78 21.52 -3.68
N ALA A 427 12.90 20.81 -3.78
CA ALA A 427 12.93 19.47 -4.37
C ALA A 427 12.33 18.41 -3.43
N LEU A 428 12.35 18.65 -2.11
CA LEU A 428 11.76 17.76 -1.10
C LEU A 428 10.27 18.03 -0.83
N GLU A 429 9.79 19.25 -1.06
CA GLU A 429 8.37 19.58 -0.94
C GLU A 429 7.54 18.79 -1.98
N GLN A 430 6.63 17.93 -1.50
CA GLN A 430 5.62 17.29 -2.33
C GLN A 430 4.53 18.34 -2.64
N GLU A 431 4.30 18.63 -3.93
CA GLU A 431 3.22 19.51 -4.39
C GLU A 431 1.83 18.91 -4.17
#